data_AF-L0DJD0-F1
#
_entry.id   AF-L0DJD0-F1
#
_cell.length_a   1.000
_cell.length_b   1.000
_cell.length_c   1.000
_cell.angle_alpha   90.00
_cell.angle_beta   90.00
_cell.angle_gamma   90.00
#
_symmetry.space_group_name_H-M   'P 1'
#
loop_
_entity.id
_entity.type
_entity.pdbx_description
1 polymer ?
#
loop_
_entity_poly.entity_id
_entity_poly.type
_entity_poly.pdbx_seq_one_letter_code
_entity_poly.pdbx_strand_id
1 'polypeptide(L)'
;MIGSPVRSSFWDLNEIDEGLPLGEQIDCLKEDLAQITFPGAIVLDLGWYPSFDPRGMFKVMVVQNSDWDKPLFLANAKDVSSLREQISLSILSFCQ
;
A
#
# COMPACT_ATOMS: atom_id res chain seq x y z
N MET A 1 15.15 22.31 -10.27
CA MET A 1 14.82 20.90 -10.51
C MET A 1 14.92 20.17 -9.18
N ILE A 2 13.79 19.92 -8.54
CA ILE A 2 13.73 19.10 -7.32
C ILE A 2 13.60 17.67 -7.82
N GLY A 3 14.61 16.84 -7.60
CA GLY A 3 14.55 15.42 -7.95
C GLY A 3 13.40 14.73 -7.22
N SER A 4 12.87 13.65 -7.80
CA SER A 4 11.84 12.85 -7.15
C SER A 4 12.33 12.40 -5.75
N PRO A 5 11.54 12.59 -4.68
CA PRO A 5 11.91 12.13 -3.35
C PRO A 5 11.93 10.60 -3.24
N VAL A 6 11.41 9.88 -4.23
CA VAL A 6 11.33 8.42 -4.25
C VAL A 6 12.71 7.82 -4.51
N ARG A 7 13.16 6.93 -3.61
CA ARG A 7 14.42 6.18 -3.76
C ARG A 7 14.25 4.90 -4.60
N SER A 8 13.12 4.22 -4.41
CA SER A 8 12.75 3.01 -5.13
C SER A 8 11.25 2.79 -5.04
N SER A 9 10.68 2.10 -6.02
CA SER A 9 9.27 1.74 -6.05
C SER A 9 9.05 0.36 -6.66
N PHE A 10 8.10 -0.37 -6.10
CA PHE A 10 7.47 -1.57 -6.65
C PHE A 10 5.96 -1.32 -6.68
N TRP A 11 5.26 -1.73 -7.76
CA TRP A 11 3.87 -1.35 -7.99
C TRP A 11 3.13 -2.35 -8.90
N ASP A 12 2.58 -3.39 -8.29
CA ASP A 12 1.75 -4.42 -8.93
C ASP A 12 0.25 -4.07 -8.93
N LEU A 13 -0.15 -2.94 -8.32
CA LEU A 13 -1.56 -2.50 -8.32
C LEU A 13 -2.14 -2.25 -9.72
N ASN A 14 -1.29 -2.12 -10.75
CA ASN A 14 -1.73 -2.05 -12.15
C ASN A 14 -2.32 -3.37 -12.67
N GLU A 15 -2.11 -4.49 -11.97
CA GLU A 15 -2.68 -5.80 -12.31
C GLU A 15 -4.14 -5.94 -11.85
N ILE A 16 -4.63 -5.01 -11.02
CA ILE A 16 -5.99 -5.03 -10.47
C ILE A 16 -6.92 -4.20 -11.38
N ASP A 17 -7.97 -4.85 -11.89
CA ASP A 17 -9.03 -4.17 -12.66
C ASP A 17 -10.14 -3.69 -11.72
N GLU A 18 -10.28 -2.38 -11.58
CA GLU A 18 -11.31 -1.74 -10.75
C GLU A 18 -12.74 -1.96 -11.26
N GLY A 19 -12.90 -2.36 -12.53
CA GLY A 19 -14.18 -2.70 -13.12
C GLY A 19 -14.67 -4.11 -12.74
N LEU A 20 -13.81 -4.95 -12.17
CA LEU A 20 -14.15 -6.32 -11.77
C LEU A 20 -14.20 -6.46 -10.25
N PRO A 21 -15.07 -7.34 -9.71
CA PRO A 21 -15.03 -7.68 -8.29
C PRO A 21 -13.66 -8.23 -7.89
N LEU A 22 -13.10 -7.79 -6.76
CA LEU A 22 -11.80 -8.26 -6.28
C LEU A 22 -11.74 -9.79 -6.11
N GLY A 23 -12.86 -10.41 -5.73
CA GLY A 23 -12.97 -11.86 -5.60
C GLY A 23 -12.81 -12.65 -6.91
N GLU A 24 -12.95 -12.00 -8.07
CA GLU A 24 -12.75 -12.63 -9.39
C GLU A 24 -11.31 -12.55 -9.88
N GLN A 25 -10.45 -11.79 -9.19
CA GLN A 25 -9.05 -11.52 -9.54
C GLN A 25 -8.14 -11.83 -8.35
N ILE A 26 -8.46 -12.90 -7.63
CA ILE A 26 -7.83 -13.25 -6.36
C ILE A 26 -6.33 -13.48 -6.49
N ASP A 27 -5.89 -14.03 -7.62
CA ASP A 27 -4.48 -14.32 -7.92
C ASP A 27 -3.62 -13.04 -8.04
N CYS A 28 -4.25 -11.88 -8.22
CA CYS A 28 -3.60 -10.57 -8.20
C CYS A 28 -3.48 -9.99 -6.78
N LEU A 29 -4.20 -10.54 -5.78
CA LEU A 29 -4.27 -9.99 -4.43
C LEU A 29 -3.21 -10.59 -3.50
N LYS A 30 -1.97 -10.12 -3.65
CA LYS A 30 -0.76 -10.57 -2.94
C LYS A 30 -0.52 -9.79 -1.66
N GLU A 31 0.28 -10.31 -0.73
CA GLU A 31 0.74 -9.55 0.46
C GLU A 31 1.69 -8.40 0.11
N ASP A 32 2.35 -8.47 -1.03
CA ASP A 32 3.25 -7.47 -1.60
C ASP A 32 2.66 -6.90 -2.89
N LEU A 33 1.84 -5.86 -2.79
CA LEU A 33 1.23 -5.20 -3.95
C LEU A 33 2.01 -3.96 -4.39
N ALA A 34 2.52 -3.20 -3.44
CA ALA A 34 3.36 -2.04 -3.75
C ALA A 34 4.21 -1.65 -2.56
N GLN A 35 5.38 -1.08 -2.85
CA GLN A 35 6.26 -0.52 -1.84
C GLN A 35 6.97 0.71 -2.41
N ILE A 36 6.97 1.81 -1.67
CA ILE A 36 7.63 3.07 -2.05
C ILE A 36 8.54 3.51 -0.92
N THR A 37 9.82 3.70 -1.22
CA THR A 37 10.83 4.16 -0.25
C THR A 37 11.09 5.65 -0.39
N PHE A 38 10.96 6.38 0.71
CA PHE A 38 11.22 7.82 0.83
C PHE A 38 12.55 8.07 1.61
N PRO A 39 13.07 9.31 1.64
CA PRO A 39 14.18 9.67 2.51
C PRO A 39 13.81 9.49 3.99
N GLY A 40 14.81 9.34 4.86
CA GLY A 40 14.56 9.11 6.30
C GLY A 40 14.14 7.69 6.65
N ALA A 41 14.42 6.72 5.77
CA ALA A 41 14.07 5.30 5.92
C ALA A 41 12.57 5.07 6.15
N ILE A 42 11.74 5.90 5.50
CA ILE A 42 10.29 5.79 5.48
C ILE A 42 9.89 4.92 4.29
N VAL A 43 9.00 3.97 4.52
CA VAL A 43 8.45 3.06 3.52
C VAL A 43 6.94 3.14 3.59
N LEU A 44 6.28 3.41 2.46
CA LEU A 44 4.87 3.12 2.25
C LEU A 44 4.76 1.72 1.66
N ASP A 45 4.06 0.82 2.34
CA ASP A 45 3.85 -0.56 1.95
C ASP A 45 2.36 -0.86 1.81
N LEU A 46 1.98 -1.52 0.73
CA LEU A 46 0.62 -1.88 0.37
C LEU A 46 0.55 -3.36 0.06
N GLY A 47 -0.45 -4.04 0.63
CA GLY A 47 -0.65 -5.47 0.42
C GLY A 47 -2.08 -5.90 0.72
N TRP A 48 -2.43 -7.13 0.35
CA TRP A 48 -3.70 -7.76 0.65
C TRP A 48 -3.52 -8.88 1.68
N TYR A 49 -4.29 -8.83 2.76
CA TYR A 49 -4.14 -9.77 3.88
C TYR A 49 -5.48 -10.40 4.30
N PRO A 50 -5.56 -11.74 4.43
CA PRO A 50 -4.54 -12.71 4.03
C PRO A 50 -4.32 -12.76 2.51
N SER A 51 -3.10 -13.06 2.05
CA SER A 51 -2.81 -13.22 0.62
C SER A 51 -3.80 -14.17 -0.05
N PHE A 52 -4.29 -13.81 -1.23
CA PHE A 52 -5.17 -14.65 -2.04
C PHE A 52 -6.46 -15.13 -1.33
N ASP A 53 -6.89 -14.51 -0.22
CA ASP A 53 -8.17 -14.82 0.43
C ASP A 53 -9.25 -13.80 0.00
N PRO A 54 -10.39 -14.23 -0.55
CA PRO A 54 -11.46 -13.34 -1.00
C PRO A 54 -12.11 -12.52 0.12
N ARG A 55 -11.87 -12.88 1.38
CA ARG A 55 -12.33 -12.16 2.58
C ARG A 55 -11.26 -11.23 3.16
N GLY A 56 -10.10 -11.13 2.50
CA GLY A 56 -9.02 -10.26 2.91
C GLY A 56 -9.39 -8.77 2.81
N MET A 57 -8.37 -7.95 2.98
CA MET A 57 -8.46 -6.51 2.77
C MET A 57 -7.11 -5.96 2.38
N PHE A 58 -7.11 -4.83 1.69
CA PHE A 58 -5.89 -4.06 1.55
C PHE A 58 -5.45 -3.56 2.92
N LYS A 59 -4.14 -3.58 3.14
CA LYS A 59 -3.45 -3.02 4.28
C LYS A 59 -2.51 -1.95 3.76
N VAL A 60 -2.58 -0.77 4.37
CA VAL A 60 -1.75 0.39 4.07
C VAL A 60 -0.88 0.65 5.28
N MET A 61 0.44 0.55 5.12
CA MET A 61 1.40 0.74 6.19
C MET A 61 2.42 1.80 5.85
N VAL A 62 2.69 2.70 6.79
CA VAL A 62 3.89 3.55 6.75
C VAL A 62 4.82 3.09 7.85
N VAL A 63 6.02 2.66 7.46
CA VAL A 63 7.03 2.12 8.37
C VAL A 63 8.27 3.00 8.32
N GLN A 64 8.90 3.22 9.46
CA GLN A 64 10.16 3.95 9.55
C GLN A 64 11.23 3.05 10.15
N ASN A 65 12.46 3.13 9.63
CA ASN A 65 13.61 2.37 10.13
C ASN A 65 13.37 0.84 10.16
N SER A 66 12.51 0.35 9.26
CA SER A 66 12.11 -1.07 9.19
C SER A 66 11.42 -1.62 10.45
N ASP A 67 10.83 -0.76 11.29
CA ASP A 67 10.03 -1.19 12.46
C ASP A 67 8.59 -1.53 12.05
N TRP A 68 8.41 -2.71 11.45
CA TRP A 68 7.11 -3.21 11.00
C TRP A 68 6.13 -3.51 12.14
N ASP A 69 6.64 -3.69 13.37
CA ASP A 69 5.84 -3.93 14.57
C ASP A 69 5.17 -2.63 15.07
N LYS A 70 5.77 -1.47 14.76
CA LYS A 70 5.28 -0.14 15.15
C LYS A 70 5.21 0.81 13.95
N PRO A 71 4.27 0.57 13.02
CA PRO A 71 4.11 1.47 11.88
C PRO A 71 3.67 2.86 12.34
N LEU A 72 4.18 3.89 11.65
CA LEU A 72 3.74 5.28 11.83
C LEU A 72 2.28 5.48 11.40
N PHE A 73 1.83 4.68 10.45
CA PHE A 73 0.45 4.66 9.95
C PHE A 73 0.04 3.23 9.62
N LEU A 74 -1.17 2.84 10.01
CA LEU A 74 -1.77 1.56 9.66
C LEU A 74 -3.25 1.75 9.40
N ALA A 75 -3.70 1.38 8.20
CA ALA A 75 -5.11 1.37 7.85
C ALA A 75 -5.46 0.16 6.97
N ASN A 76 -6.76 -0.14 6.92
CA ASN A 76 -7.30 -1.16 6.04
C ASN A 76 -8.25 -0.53 5.02
N ALA A 77 -8.35 -1.12 3.83
CA ALA A 77 -9.29 -0.73 2.79
C ALA A 77 -9.95 -1.97 2.15
N LYS A 78 -11.24 -1.85 1.81
CA LYS A 78 -12.04 -2.98 1.30
C LYS A 78 -12.20 -2.99 -0.20
N ASP A 79 -11.90 -1.88 -0.85
CA ASP A 79 -11.98 -1.69 -2.29
C ASP A 79 -10.91 -0.70 -2.75
N VAL A 80 -10.74 -0.56 -4.07
CA VAL A 80 -9.70 0.31 -4.63
C VAL A 80 -9.98 1.79 -4.36
N SER A 81 -11.25 2.19 -4.21
CA SER A 81 -11.59 3.58 -3.87
C SER A 81 -11.12 3.95 -2.46
N SER A 82 -11.45 3.12 -1.47
CA SER A 82 -11.01 3.30 -0.08
C SER A 82 -9.49 3.14 0.04
N LEU A 83 -8.85 2.28 -0.77
CA LEU A 83 -7.40 2.16 -0.83
C LEU A 83 -6.74 3.50 -1.22
N ARG A 84 -7.24 4.17 -2.27
CA ARG A 84 -6.73 5.48 -2.70
C ARG A 84 -6.86 6.55 -1.63
N GLU A 85 -7.96 6.54 -0.89
CA GLU A 85 -8.16 7.43 0.25
C GLU A 85 -7.12 7.17 1.34
N GLN A 86 -6.91 5.91 1.73
CA GLN A 86 -5.93 5.55 2.75
C GLN A 86 -4.48 5.86 2.31
N ILE A 87 -4.13 5.67 1.03
CA ILE A 87 -2.83 6.09 0.49
C ILE A 87 -2.65 7.60 0.66
N SER A 88 -3.66 8.39 0.29
CA SER A 88 -3.60 9.86 0.40
C SER A 88 -3.42 10.30 1.85
N LEU A 89 -4.19 9.74 2.77
CA LEU A 89 -4.08 10.00 4.22
C LEU A 89 -2.71 9.59 4.76
N SER A 90 -2.19 8.44 4.33
CA SER A 90 -0.87 7.95 4.77
C SER A 90 0.22 8.95 4.40
N ILE A 91 0.25 9.46 3.17
CA ILE A 91 1.25 10.43 2.69
C ILE A 91 1.17 11.73 3.49
N LEU A 92 -0.05 12.21 3.76
CA LEU A 92 -0.25 13.41 4.58
C LEU A 92 0.22 13.23 6.03
N SER A 93 0.22 12.00 6.55
CA SER A 93 0.60 11.71 7.94
C SER A 93 2.11 11.86 8.21
N PHE A 94 2.97 11.73 7.18
CA PHE A 94 4.43 11.78 7.35
C PHE A 94 5.15 12.87 6.54
N CYS A 95 4.46 13.58 5.65
CA CYS A 95 5.02 14.69 4.87
C CYS A 95 5.01 16.06 5.59
N GLN A 96 5.14 16.09 6.92
CA GLN A 96 5.16 17.34 7.71
C GLN A 96 6.57 17.92 7.86
#